data_AF-A0A357XZA3-F1
#
_entry.id   AF-A0A357XZA3-F1
#
_cell.length_a   1.000
_cell.length_b   1.000
_cell.length_c   1.000
_cell.angle_alpha   90.00
_cell.angle_beta   90.00
_cell.angle_gamma   90.00
#
_symmetry.space_group_name_H-M   'P 1'
#
loop_
_entity.id
_entity.type
_entity.pdbx_description
1 polymer ?
#
loop_
_entity_poly.entity_id
_entity_poly.type
_entity_poly.pdbx_seq_one_letter_code
_entity_poly.pdbx_strand_id
1 'polypeptide(L)'
;VEIRCFQAPPKVADKHTGLKVRERLRKFYGDGAYDPWEVRDELDVFIETGRNIEQVIPPREDAVSQNRRDGTRKERDKAIREIAERGRKEWKKRMGYHRRSLSETGMYRMKTIFGGNLKNRKMENQKTEVRLRCKLLNKLTTLGMPKGVPRE
;
A
#
# COMPACT_ATOMS: atom_id res chain seq x y z
N VAL A 1 4.49 -12.28 8.62
CA VAL A 1 4.30 -10.91 8.06
C VAL A 1 4.91 -9.94 9.05
N GLU A 2 6.02 -9.31 8.69
CA GLU A 2 6.60 -8.22 9.49
C GLU A 2 5.84 -6.93 9.14
N ILE A 3 5.07 -6.40 10.08
CA ILE A 3 4.39 -5.12 9.89
C ILE A 3 5.45 -4.03 10.05
N ARG A 4 6.02 -3.62 8.92
CA ARG A 4 6.75 -2.36 8.81
C ARG A 4 5.71 -1.28 8.62
N CYS A 5 5.62 -0.38 9.59
CA CYS A 5 4.60 0.66 9.69
C CYS A 5 4.41 1.39 8.34
N PHE A 6 3.17 1.34 7.81
CA PHE A 6 2.60 2.16 6.73
C PHE A 6 3.53 2.54 5.57
N GLN A 7 3.37 1.86 4.42
CA GLN A 7 3.81 2.39 3.13
C GLN A 7 2.75 3.36 2.59
N ALA A 8 2.75 4.59 3.10
CA ALA A 8 2.09 5.71 2.45
C ALA A 8 3.06 6.34 1.41
N PRO A 9 2.55 6.94 0.32
CA PRO A 9 3.40 7.68 -0.60
C PRO A 9 4.13 8.80 0.17
N PRO A 10 5.42 9.07 -0.12
CA PRO A 10 6.28 9.86 0.77
C PRO A 10 5.75 11.26 1.07
N LYS A 11 5.10 11.93 0.11
CA LYS A 11 4.54 13.28 0.30
C LYS A 11 3.24 13.30 1.10
N VAL A 12 2.38 12.29 0.94
CA VAL A 12 1.14 12.12 1.74
C VAL A 12 1.49 11.77 3.19
N ALA A 13 2.52 10.94 3.39
CA ALA A 13 3.06 10.62 4.71
C ALA A 13 3.68 11.85 5.40
N ASP A 14 4.50 12.63 4.68
CA ASP A 14 5.27 13.71 5.29
C ASP A 14 4.39 14.92 5.68
N LYS A 15 3.42 15.31 4.85
CA LYS A 15 2.53 16.46 5.12
C LYS A 15 1.56 16.25 6.30
N HIS A 16 1.11 15.01 6.56
CA HIS A 16 0.06 14.75 7.56
C HIS A 16 0.55 13.94 8.77
N THR A 17 1.61 13.14 8.64
CA THR A 17 2.01 12.20 9.70
C THR A 17 3.38 12.47 10.29
N GLY A 18 4.20 13.35 9.71
CA GLY A 18 5.57 13.64 10.17
C GLY A 18 6.45 12.39 10.28
N LEU A 19 6.09 11.32 9.55
CA LEU A 19 6.84 10.08 9.45
C LEU A 19 7.84 10.24 8.31
N LYS A 20 9.11 10.54 8.65
CA LYS A 20 10.21 10.44 7.69
C LYS A 20 10.41 8.98 7.31
N VAL A 21 9.85 8.55 6.18
CA VAL A 21 10.14 7.25 5.58
C VAL A 21 11.60 7.28 5.13
N ARG A 22 12.49 6.76 5.99
CA ARG A 22 13.95 6.73 5.74
C ARG A 22 14.34 5.71 4.65
N GLU A 23 13.47 4.73 4.36
CA GLU A 23 13.73 3.70 3.36
C GLU A 23 13.29 4.15 1.95
N ARG A 24 14.12 3.85 0.95
CA ARG A 24 13.78 4.05 -0.47
C ARG A 24 12.58 3.16 -0.83
N LEU A 25 11.44 3.78 -1.11
CA LEU A 25 10.28 3.05 -1.63
C LEU A 25 10.63 2.48 -3.01
N ARG A 26 10.51 1.17 -3.17
CA ARG A 26 10.76 0.47 -4.44
C ARG A 26 9.49 0.20 -5.24
N LYS A 27 8.39 -0.07 -4.54
CA LYS A 27 7.07 -0.34 -5.13
C LYS A 27 5.99 0.35 -4.32
N PHE A 28 4.96 0.85 -5.01
CA PHE A 28 3.76 1.41 -4.43
C PHE A 28 2.57 0.50 -4.78
N TYR A 29 1.76 0.12 -3.79
CA TYR A 29 0.56 -0.69 -4.00
C TYR A 29 -0.67 0.14 -3.67
N GLY A 30 -1.59 0.31 -4.63
CA GLY A 30 -2.85 1.04 -4.46
C GLY A 30 -4.03 0.26 -5.05
N ASP A 31 -5.27 0.60 -4.70
CA ASP A 31 -6.46 0.09 -5.41
C ASP A 31 -6.78 1.01 -6.59
N GLY A 32 -7.80 0.65 -7.36
CA GLY A 32 -8.30 1.49 -8.44
C GLY A 32 -8.77 2.88 -8.02
N ALA A 33 -8.97 3.18 -6.72
CA ALA A 33 -9.23 4.55 -6.28
C ALA A 33 -7.98 5.44 -6.34
N TYR A 34 -6.79 4.83 -6.41
CA TYR A 34 -5.50 5.49 -6.66
C TYR A 34 -5.12 5.52 -8.15
N ASP A 35 -6.00 5.10 -9.07
CA ASP A 35 -5.81 5.24 -10.52
C ASP A 35 -6.05 6.67 -11.13
N PRO A 36 -6.53 7.71 -10.41
CA PRO A 36 -6.59 9.06 -10.96
C PRO A 36 -5.22 9.63 -11.34
N TRP A 37 -5.21 10.54 -12.31
CA TRP A 37 -3.99 11.16 -12.82
C TRP A 37 -3.25 11.97 -11.76
N GLU A 38 -3.96 12.66 -10.88
CA GLU A 38 -3.36 13.45 -9.79
C GLU A 38 -2.43 12.60 -8.92
N VAL A 39 -2.85 11.37 -8.59
CA VAL A 39 -2.05 10.43 -7.79
C VAL A 39 -0.85 9.92 -8.58
N ARG A 40 -1.04 9.62 -9.86
CA ARG A 40 0.03 9.09 -10.73
C ARG A 40 1.09 10.13 -11.02
N ASP A 41 0.69 11.38 -11.24
CA ASP A 41 1.57 12.51 -11.47
C ASP A 41 2.42 12.81 -10.22
N GLU A 42 1.85 12.70 -9.01
CA GLU A 42 2.65 12.79 -7.78
C GLU A 42 3.71 11.69 -7.67
N LEU A 43 3.40 10.50 -8.17
CA LEU A 43 4.32 9.37 -8.18
C LEU A 43 5.42 9.53 -9.25
N ASP A 44 5.11 10.15 -10.39
CA ASP A 44 6.08 10.51 -11.44
C ASP A 44 7.18 11.45 -10.92
N VAL A 45 6.86 12.40 -10.03
CA VAL A 45 7.88 13.27 -9.40
C VAL A 45 8.98 12.47 -8.68
N PHE A 46 8.66 11.29 -8.15
CA PHE A 46 9.68 10.44 -7.54
C PHE A 46 10.60 9.80 -8.60
N ILE A 47 10.05 9.42 -9.75
CA ILE A 47 10.82 8.87 -10.87
C ILE A 47 11.78 9.94 -11.40
N GLU A 48 11.30 11.16 -11.60
CA GLU A 48 12.10 12.31 -12.05
C GLU A 48 13.25 12.66 -11.09
N THR A 49 13.06 12.45 -9.78
CA THR A 49 14.08 12.67 -8.75
C THR A 49 15.03 11.47 -8.56
N GLY A 50 15.09 10.54 -9.51
CA GLY A 50 15.97 9.36 -9.49
C GLY A 50 15.50 8.23 -8.57
N ARG A 51 14.27 8.31 -8.05
CA ARG A 51 13.63 7.30 -7.22
C ARG A 51 12.60 6.57 -8.07
N ASN A 52 13.05 5.56 -8.82
CA ASN A 52 12.13 4.71 -9.57
C ASN A 52 11.24 3.92 -8.60
N ILE A 53 9.94 4.21 -8.57
CA ILE A 53 8.93 3.51 -7.76
C ILE A 53 7.99 2.80 -8.73
N GLU A 54 8.02 1.46 -8.72
CA GLU A 54 7.09 0.65 -9.52
C GLU A 54 5.67 0.80 -8.97
N GLN A 55 4.72 1.21 -9.82
CA GLN A 55 3.33 1.38 -9.42
C GLN A 55 2.51 0.12 -9.68
N VAL A 56 2.06 -0.53 -8.62
CA VAL A 56 1.15 -1.66 -8.67
C VAL A 56 -0.25 -1.19 -8.28
N ILE A 57 -0.90 -0.50 -9.22
CA ILE A 57 -2.26 0.02 -9.08
C ILE A 57 -3.11 -0.60 -10.19
N PRO A 58 -4.14 -1.41 -9.87
CA PRO A 58 -5.02 -1.95 -10.88
C PRO A 58 -5.80 -0.80 -11.53
N PRO A 59 -5.74 -0.64 -12.87
CA PRO A 59 -6.58 0.30 -13.58
C PRO A 59 -8.06 0.06 -13.26
N ARG A 60 -8.88 1.11 -13.28
CA ARG A 60 -10.34 0.98 -13.12
C ARG A 60 -10.96 0.12 -14.23
N GLU A 61 -12.18 -0.38 -14.04
CA GLU A 61 -12.82 -1.24 -15.05
C GLU A 61 -13.13 -0.51 -16.35
N ASP A 62 -13.42 0.78 -16.24
CA ASP A 62 -13.65 1.74 -17.33
C ASP A 62 -12.34 2.36 -17.86
N ALA A 63 -11.18 1.82 -17.49
CA ALA A 63 -9.89 2.37 -17.88
C ALA A 63 -9.60 2.16 -19.38
N VAL A 64 -9.57 3.25 -20.14
CA VAL A 64 -9.16 3.26 -21.54
C VAL A 64 -7.67 3.59 -21.67
N SER A 65 -6.98 2.88 -22.57
CA SER A 65 -5.58 3.16 -22.92
C SER A 65 -5.48 4.45 -23.73
N GLN A 66 -4.56 5.34 -23.38
CA GLN A 66 -4.41 6.63 -24.07
C GLN A 66 -3.22 6.71 -25.02
N ASN A 67 -2.45 5.61 -25.18
CA ASN A 67 -1.32 5.47 -26.11
C ASN A 67 -0.28 6.59 -25.99
N ARG A 68 0.00 7.03 -24.75
CA ARG A 68 1.02 8.06 -24.46
C ARG A 68 2.40 7.45 -24.23
N ARG A 69 3.46 8.22 -24.47
CA ARG A 69 4.85 7.71 -24.61
C ARG A 69 5.67 7.77 -23.32
N ASP A 70 5.22 8.46 -22.29
CA ASP A 70 6.04 8.91 -21.16
C ASP A 70 5.48 8.58 -19.76
N GLY A 71 6.39 8.42 -18.81
CA GLY A 71 6.11 8.31 -17.37
C GLY A 71 5.25 7.11 -16.93
N THR A 72 4.61 7.26 -15.79
CA THR A 72 3.78 6.22 -15.15
C THR A 72 2.45 5.98 -15.88
N ARG A 73 2.10 6.89 -16.78
CA ARG A 73 0.98 6.76 -17.71
C ARG A 73 1.22 5.63 -18.71
N LYS A 74 2.47 5.39 -19.12
CA LYS A 74 2.87 4.22 -19.91
C LYS A 74 2.73 2.91 -19.13
N GLU A 75 3.04 2.92 -17.83
CA GLU A 75 2.88 1.74 -16.97
C GLU A 75 1.40 1.38 -16.80
N ARG A 76 0.51 2.38 -16.68
CA ARG A 76 -0.94 2.18 -16.68
C ARG A 76 -1.43 1.53 -17.97
N ASP A 77 -1.04 2.07 -19.12
CA ASP A 77 -1.45 1.51 -20.42
C ASP A 77 -0.93 0.09 -20.63
N LYS A 78 0.29 -0.21 -20.17
CA LYS A 78 0.82 -1.57 -20.15
C LYS A 78 -0.04 -2.50 -19.28
N ALA A 79 -0.42 -2.05 -18.08
CA ALA A 79 -1.30 -2.82 -17.20
C ALA A 79 -2.67 -3.08 -17.83
N ILE A 80 -3.26 -2.10 -18.52
CA ILE A 80 -4.53 -2.28 -19.25
C ILE A 80 -4.41 -3.38 -20.31
N ARG A 81 -3.35 -3.34 -21.14
CA ARG A 81 -3.13 -4.36 -22.17
C ARG A 81 -2.90 -5.76 -21.57
N GLU A 82 -2.10 -5.85 -20.52
CA GLU A 82 -1.85 -7.11 -19.83
C GLU A 82 -3.10 -7.70 -19.17
N ILE A 83 -3.97 -6.84 -18.63
CA ILE A 83 -5.26 -7.24 -18.06
C ILE A 83 -6.22 -7.70 -19.16
N ALA A 84 -6.22 -7.05 -20.33
CA ALA A 84 -7.03 -7.45 -21.47
C ALA A 84 -6.58 -8.82 -22.03
N GLU A 85 -5.27 -9.09 -22.07
CA GLU A 85 -4.72 -10.36 -22.58
C GLU A 85 -4.94 -11.54 -21.63
N ARG A 86 -4.73 -11.35 -20.32
CA ARG A 86 -4.60 -12.47 -19.35
C ARG A 86 -5.66 -12.46 -18.25
N GLY A 87 -6.50 -11.43 -18.23
CA GLY A 87 -7.45 -11.20 -17.17
C GLY A 87 -6.84 -10.57 -15.92
N ARG A 88 -7.68 -9.84 -15.20
CA ARG A 88 -7.29 -9.04 -14.03
C ARG A 88 -6.75 -9.87 -12.86
N LYS A 89 -7.26 -11.10 -12.69
CA LYS A 89 -6.86 -12.00 -11.60
C LYS A 89 -5.42 -12.47 -11.77
N GLU A 90 -5.03 -12.87 -12.98
CA GLU A 90 -3.68 -13.30 -13.28
C GLU A 90 -2.70 -12.13 -13.18
N TRP A 91 -3.07 -10.97 -13.73
CA TRP A 91 -2.28 -9.75 -13.60
C TRP A 91 -1.97 -9.40 -12.15
N LYS A 92 -2.99 -9.41 -11.26
CA LYS A 92 -2.81 -9.17 -9.81
C LYS A 92 -1.85 -10.18 -9.17
N LYS A 93 -1.89 -11.44 -9.57
CA LYS A 93 -0.98 -12.49 -9.08
C LYS A 93 0.47 -12.20 -9.50
N ARG A 94 0.69 -11.92 -10.79
CA ARG A 94 2.02 -11.64 -11.35
C ARG A 94 2.65 -10.38 -10.76
N MET A 95 1.87 -9.33 -10.57
CA MET A 95 2.34 -8.07 -10.00
C MET A 95 2.53 -8.12 -8.47
N GLY A 96 2.28 -9.27 -7.82
CA GLY A 96 2.44 -9.41 -6.39
C GLY A 96 1.42 -8.61 -5.57
N TYR A 97 0.24 -8.35 -6.12
CA TYR A 97 -0.82 -7.56 -5.48
C TYR A 97 -1.32 -8.17 -4.15
N HIS A 98 -1.00 -9.45 -3.89
CA HIS A 98 -1.25 -10.11 -2.60
C HIS A 98 -0.65 -9.36 -1.40
N ARG A 99 0.42 -8.56 -1.59
CA ARG A 99 1.01 -7.76 -0.49
C ARG A 99 0.02 -6.79 0.12
N ARG A 100 -0.95 -6.28 -0.65
CA ARG A 100 -2.02 -5.43 -0.12
C ARG A 100 -2.91 -6.20 0.84
N SER A 101 -3.31 -7.43 0.48
CA SER A 101 -4.13 -8.28 1.36
C SER A 101 -3.41 -8.56 2.68
N LEU A 102 -2.07 -8.71 2.67
CA LEU A 102 -1.28 -8.84 3.88
C LEU A 102 -1.31 -7.57 4.75
N SER A 103 -1.22 -6.38 4.14
CA SER A 103 -1.33 -5.10 4.84
C SER A 103 -2.72 -4.89 5.45
N GLU A 104 -3.78 -5.18 4.69
CA GLU A 104 -5.17 -5.13 5.16
C GLU A 104 -5.40 -6.10 6.31
N THR A 105 -4.91 -7.33 6.19
CA THR A 105 -4.97 -8.34 7.26
C THR A 105 -4.18 -7.89 8.50
N GLY A 106 -3.01 -7.30 8.31
CA GLY A 106 -2.21 -6.73 9.41
C GLY A 106 -2.95 -5.61 10.14
N MET A 107 -3.60 -4.72 9.38
CA MET A 107 -4.41 -3.64 9.94
C MET A 107 -5.67 -4.16 10.65
N TYR A 108 -6.34 -5.16 10.08
CA TYR A 108 -7.47 -5.83 10.72
C TYR A 108 -7.06 -6.39 12.08
N ARG A 109 -5.98 -7.19 12.13
CA ARG A 109 -5.44 -7.74 13.39
C ARG A 109 -5.08 -6.67 14.40
N MET A 110 -4.45 -5.58 13.94
CA MET A 110 -4.12 -4.43 14.78
C MET A 110 -5.37 -3.85 15.46
N LYS A 111 -6.43 -3.60 14.67
CA LYS A 111 -7.69 -3.04 15.17
C LYS A 111 -8.43 -4.04 16.07
N THR A 112 -8.39 -5.33 15.76
CA THR A 112 -9.02 -6.37 16.58
C THR A 112 -8.34 -6.52 17.95
N ILE A 113 -7.00 -6.46 18.01
CA ILE A 113 -6.25 -6.69 19.25
C ILE A 113 -6.16 -5.42 20.11
N PHE A 114 -5.94 -4.26 19.50
CA PHE A 114 -5.68 -3.01 20.23
C PHE A 114 -6.80 -1.98 20.14
N GLY A 115 -7.89 -2.31 19.44
CA GLY A 115 -8.99 -1.39 19.15
C GLY A 115 -8.71 -0.47 17.94
N GLY A 116 -9.78 0.11 17.40
CA GLY A 116 -9.72 1.00 16.23
C GLY A 116 -9.19 2.41 16.51
N ASN A 117 -9.10 2.81 17.78
CA ASN A 117 -8.74 4.17 18.19
C ASN A 117 -7.38 4.21 18.90
N LEU A 118 -6.70 5.34 18.79
CA LEU A 118 -5.49 5.65 19.57
C LEU A 118 -5.91 6.29 20.90
N LYS A 119 -5.23 5.92 21.98
CA LYS A 119 -5.53 6.47 23.32
C LYS A 119 -4.95 7.88 23.48
N ASN A 120 -3.80 8.13 22.88
CA ASN A 120 -3.10 9.40 23.02
C ASN A 120 -3.66 10.47 22.07
N ARG A 121 -3.73 11.72 22.55
CA ARG A 121 -4.15 12.89 21.73
C ARG A 121 -2.98 13.66 21.11
N LYS A 122 -1.78 13.59 21.70
CA LYS A 122 -0.58 14.24 21.16
C LYS A 122 0.02 13.38 20.05
N MET A 123 0.39 13.99 18.93
CA MET A 123 0.89 13.29 17.73
C MET A 123 2.15 12.45 18.01
N GLU A 124 3.11 12.97 18.78
CA GLU A 124 4.32 12.23 19.15
C GLU A 124 4.03 10.97 19.99
N ASN A 125 3.02 11.07 20.86
CA ASN A 125 2.57 9.93 21.66
C ASN A 125 1.78 8.93 20.79
N GLN A 126 0.99 9.40 19.82
CA GLN A 126 0.30 8.56 18.85
C GLN A 126 1.30 7.77 17.99
N LYS A 127 2.37 8.41 17.50
CA LYS A 127 3.45 7.75 16.77
C LYS A 127 4.09 6.65 17.61
N THR A 128 4.38 6.95 18.87
CA THR A 128 4.97 5.99 19.82
C THR A 128 4.03 4.82 20.10
N GLU A 129 2.75 5.11 20.33
CA GLU A 129 1.70 4.11 20.56
C GLU A 129 1.57 3.16 19.37
N VAL A 130 1.44 3.69 18.14
CA VAL A 130 1.37 2.88 16.93
C VAL A 130 2.63 2.02 16.77
N ARG A 131 3.82 2.58 17.01
CA ARG A 131 5.07 1.83 16.91
C ARG A 131 5.15 0.68 17.91
N LEU A 132 4.69 0.90 19.15
CA LEU A 132 4.61 -0.15 20.18
C LEU A 132 3.60 -1.24 19.79
N ARG A 133 2.40 -0.86 19.34
CA ARG A 133 1.39 -1.81 18.88
C ARG A 133 1.91 -2.66 17.71
N CYS A 134 2.62 -2.07 16.75
CA CYS A 134 3.28 -2.80 15.65
C CYS A 134 4.33 -3.80 16.17
N LYS A 135 5.19 -3.39 17.11
CA LYS A 135 6.18 -4.30 17.71
C LYS A 135 5.51 -5.46 18.45
N LEU A 136 4.47 -5.18 19.24
CA LEU A 136 3.70 -6.21 19.95
C LEU A 136 3.04 -7.17 18.97
N LEU A 137 2.42 -6.66 17.91
CA LEU A 137 1.78 -7.50 16.89
C LEU A 137 2.77 -8.40 16.14
N ASN A 138 3.97 -7.89 15.84
CA ASN A 138 5.04 -8.70 15.27
C ASN A 138 5.47 -9.81 16.25
N LYS A 139 5.61 -9.50 17.55
CA LYS A 139 5.94 -10.49 18.59
C LYS A 139 4.84 -11.54 18.76
N LEU A 140 3.58 -11.16 18.73
CA LEU A 140 2.46 -12.11 18.73
C LEU A 140 2.50 -13.02 17.51
N THR A 141 2.82 -12.47 16.33
CA THR A 141 2.96 -13.25 15.10
C THR A 141 4.10 -14.28 15.18
N THR A 142 5.19 -13.98 15.88
CA THR A 142 6.28 -14.95 16.12
C THR A 142 5.91 -16.06 17.10
N LEU A 143 4.98 -15.80 18.02
CA LEU A 143 4.53 -16.78 19.01
C LEU A 143 3.47 -17.75 18.45
N GLY A 144 2.94 -17.47 17.26
CA GLY A 144 1.93 -18.28 16.60
C GLY A 144 0.72 -17.46 16.16
N MET A 145 -0.03 -18.01 15.22
CA MET A 145 -1.24 -17.38 14.68
C MET A 145 -2.48 -18.11 15.22
N PRO A 146 -3.49 -17.39 15.74
CA PRO A 146 -4.74 -18.02 16.12
C PRO A 146 -5.42 -18.63 14.88
N LYS A 147 -5.94 -19.85 15.02
CA LYS A 147 -6.76 -20.50 13.99
C LYS A 147 -8.16 -19.92 14.06
N GLY A 148 -8.60 -19.26 13.00
CA GLY A 148 -9.99 -18.83 12.88
C GLY A 148 -10.87 -20.04 12.60
N VAL A 149 -11.85 -20.30 13.47
CA VAL A 149 -12.95 -21.22 13.18
C VAL A 149 -14.10 -20.43 12.55
N PRO A 150 -14.85 -20.99 11.58
CA PRO A 150 -16.06 -20.37 11.08
C PRO A 150 -17.02 -20.09 12.24
N ARG A 151 -17.71 -18.95 12.21
CA ARG A 151 -18.87 -18.76 13.09
C ARG A 151 -20.04 -19.50 12.47
N GLU A 152 -20.64 -20.38 13.25
CA GLU A 152 -21.90 -21.07 12.95
C GLU A 152 -23.06 -20.07 12.82
#